data_AF-A0A3D3S4K5-F1
#
_entry.id   AF-A0A3D3S4K5-F1
#
_cell.length_a   1.000
_cell.length_b   1.000
_cell.length_c   1.000
_cell.angle_alpha   90.00
_cell.angle_beta   90.00
_cell.angle_gamma   90.00
#
_symmetry.space_group_name_H-M   'P 1'
#
loop_
_entity.id
_entity.type
_entity.pdbx_description
1 polymer ?
#
loop_
_entity_poly.entity_id
_entity_poly.type
_entity_poly.pdbx_seq_one_letter_code
_entity_poly.pdbx_strand_id
1 'polypeptide(L)'
;MAPGALSSPEALEEAEKAMMAQLRSVCPEVTWLASYAVLGPHDYLDVFTAPDIETAVRVSSLVRSFGHAHTEVWAATEWQRFKELVRDLPPAGQPHTPVLPG
;
A
#
# COMPACT_ATOMS: atom_id res chain seq x y z
N MET A 1 13.44 -1.85 12.77
CA MET A 1 12.86 -0.90 13.74
C MET A 1 13.84 0.20 14.12
N ALA A 2 13.41 1.47 14.10
CA ALA A 2 14.12 2.52 14.82
C ALA A 2 13.94 2.33 16.33
N PRO A 3 14.88 2.77 17.19
CA PRO A 3 14.73 2.67 18.64
C PRO A 3 13.48 3.45 19.09
N GLY A 4 12.57 2.79 19.81
CA GLY A 4 11.39 3.43 20.43
C GLY A 4 10.07 3.31 19.66
N ALA A 5 10.01 2.58 18.54
CA ALA A 5 8.77 2.48 17.74
C ALA A 5 7.61 1.77 18.46
N LEU A 6 7.88 0.92 19.46
CA LEU A 6 6.88 0.27 20.30
C LEU A 6 7.43 0.12 21.72
N SER A 7 7.09 1.06 22.61
CA SER A 7 7.55 1.04 24.01
C SER A 7 6.80 0.01 24.86
N SER A 8 5.57 -0.36 24.47
CA SER A 8 4.79 -1.44 25.08
C SER A 8 3.68 -1.94 24.11
N PRO A 9 3.09 -3.12 24.35
CA PRO A 9 1.94 -3.60 23.57
C PRO A 9 0.75 -2.64 23.58
N GLU A 10 0.47 -2.00 24.72
CA GLU A 10 -0.64 -1.05 24.87
C GLU A 10 -0.42 0.21 24.02
N ALA A 11 0.83 0.68 23.96
CA ALA A 11 1.18 1.84 23.14
C ALA A 11 0.96 1.58 21.64
N LEU A 12 1.13 0.34 21.17
CA LEU A 12 0.82 -0.06 19.79
C LEU A 12 -0.68 0.08 19.51
N GLU A 13 -1.51 -0.47 20.39
CA GLU A 13 -2.97 -0.44 20.23
C GLU A 13 -3.52 0.99 20.29
N GLU A 14 -2.97 1.83 21.16
CA GLU A 14 -3.37 3.24 21.26
C GLU A 14 -2.98 4.02 20.01
N ALA A 15 -1.75 3.81 19.50
CA ALA A 15 -1.29 4.43 18.27
C ALA A 15 -2.15 4.00 17.08
N GLU A 16 -2.50 2.71 16.97
CA GLU A 16 -3.40 2.19 15.94
C GLU A 16 -4.79 2.85 16.03
N LYS A 17 -5.39 2.89 17.23
CA LYS A 17 -6.71 3.51 17.43
C LYS A 17 -6.71 4.98 17.05
N ALA A 18 -5.69 5.74 17.46
CA ALA A 18 -5.55 7.16 17.14
C ALA A 18 -5.37 7.38 15.63
N MET A 19 -4.48 6.61 14.99
CA MET A 19 -4.24 6.66 13.56
C MET A 19 -5.52 6.37 12.77
N MET A 20 -6.23 5.30 13.12
CA MET A 20 -7.47 4.90 12.43
C MET A 20 -8.59 5.92 12.63
N ALA A 21 -8.68 6.57 13.79
CA ALA A 21 -9.63 7.66 14.03
C ALA A 21 -9.34 8.86 13.14
N GLN A 22 -8.07 9.26 13.04
CA GLN A 22 -7.66 10.36 12.16
C GLN A 22 -7.84 10.02 10.69
N LEU A 23 -7.50 8.79 10.28
CA LEU A 23 -7.66 8.30 8.91
C LEU A 23 -9.12 8.43 8.45
N ARG A 24 -10.07 7.96 9.27
CA ARG A 24 -11.52 8.06 8.96
C ARG A 24 -12.00 9.51 8.81
N SER A 25 -11.35 10.47 9.46
CA SER A 25 -11.68 11.89 9.33
C SER A 25 -11.09 12.53 8.07
N VAL A 26 -9.91 12.09 7.64
CA VAL A 26 -9.15 12.72 6.55
C VAL A 26 -9.41 12.07 5.19
N CYS A 27 -9.65 10.76 5.17
CA CYS A 27 -9.89 9.96 3.98
C CYS A 27 -11.07 8.99 4.24
N PRO A 28 -12.31 9.49 4.38
CA PRO A 28 -13.48 8.65 4.65
C PRO A 28 -13.79 7.66 3.52
N GLU A 29 -13.24 7.85 2.33
CA GLU A 29 -13.43 6.97 1.16
C GLU A 29 -12.57 5.70 1.24
N VAL A 30 -11.61 5.64 2.16
CA VAL A 30 -10.69 4.52 2.32
C VAL A 30 -11.36 3.38 3.04
N THR A 31 -11.29 2.18 2.46
CA THR A 31 -11.73 0.96 3.15
C THR A 31 -10.51 0.15 3.59
N TRP A 32 -10.34 0.00 4.90
CA TRP A 32 -9.31 -0.86 5.46
C TRP A 32 -9.71 -2.33 5.32
N LEU A 33 -8.92 -3.13 4.64
CA LEU A 33 -9.23 -4.54 4.38
C LEU A 33 -8.63 -5.46 5.44
N ALA A 34 -7.36 -5.26 5.77
CA ALA A 34 -6.64 -6.09 6.73
C ALA A 34 -5.32 -5.44 7.16
N SER A 35 -4.85 -5.85 8.34
CA SER A 35 -3.49 -5.61 8.82
C SER A 35 -2.87 -6.94 9.25
N TYR A 36 -1.63 -7.18 8.85
CA TYR A 36 -0.89 -8.40 9.15
C TYR A 36 0.44 -8.07 9.81
N ALA A 37 0.79 -8.77 10.88
CA ALA A 37 2.18 -8.86 11.30
C ALA A 37 2.94 -9.75 10.30
N VAL A 38 4.11 -9.30 9.87
CA VAL A 38 4.94 -10.04 8.91
C VAL A 38 6.30 -10.34 9.52
N LEU A 39 6.88 -11.48 9.17
CA LEU A 39 8.19 -11.91 9.65
C LEU A 39 9.21 -11.70 8.54
N GLY A 40 9.64 -10.45 8.37
CA GLY A 40 10.52 -10.04 7.29
C GLY A 40 11.23 -8.72 7.58
N PRO A 41 11.67 -7.99 6.55
CA PRO A 41 12.36 -6.71 6.73
C PRO A 41 11.45 -5.59 7.28
N HIS A 42 10.14 -5.80 7.24
CA HIS A 42 9.11 -4.94 7.81
C HIS A 42 8.37 -5.71 8.90
N ASP A 43 7.73 -4.98 9.82
CA ASP A 43 7.05 -5.54 10.98
C ASP A 43 5.56 -5.83 10.73
N TYR A 44 4.94 -5.03 9.85
CA TYR A 44 3.52 -5.12 9.50
C TYR A 44 3.25 -4.77 8.03
N LEU A 45 2.12 -5.27 7.52
CA LEU A 45 1.56 -4.98 6.20
C LEU A 45 0.09 -4.59 6.37
N ASP A 46 -0.24 -3.39 5.88
CA ASP A 46 -1.61 -2.89 5.84
C ASP A 46 -2.15 -2.92 4.42
N VAL A 47 -3.36 -3.45 4.25
CA VAL A 47 -4.05 -3.57 2.98
C VAL A 47 -5.34 -2.77 3.03
N PHE A 48 -5.49 -1.82 2.12
CA PHE A 48 -6.67 -0.97 2.02
C PHE A 48 -6.98 -0.65 0.55
N THR A 49 -8.23 -0.24 0.29
CA THR A 49 -8.62 0.34 -0.99
C THR A 49 -8.77 1.85 -0.87
N ALA A 50 -8.46 2.55 -1.95
CA ALA A 50 -8.62 3.99 -2.09
C ALA A 50 -9.14 4.29 -3.51
N PRO A 51 -9.89 5.37 -3.72
CA PRO A 51 -10.44 5.73 -5.03
C PRO A 51 -9.35 6.09 -6.05
N ASP A 52 -8.22 6.62 -5.57
CA ASP A 52 -7.09 7.07 -6.40
C ASP A 52 -5.76 7.03 -5.64
N ILE A 53 -4.68 7.28 -6.38
CA ILE A 53 -3.31 7.29 -5.85
C ILE A 53 -3.08 8.46 -4.89
N GLU A 54 -3.73 9.60 -5.09
CA GLU A 54 -3.59 10.77 -4.22
C GLU A 54 -4.11 10.48 -2.81
N THR A 55 -5.26 9.81 -2.73
CA THR A 55 -5.85 9.34 -1.47
C THR A 55 -4.95 8.30 -0.82
N ALA A 56 -4.42 7.32 -1.57
CA ALA A 56 -3.48 6.34 -1.04
C ALA A 56 -2.19 6.96 -0.48
N VAL A 57 -1.67 8.00 -1.12
CA VAL A 57 -0.50 8.76 -0.64
C VAL A 57 -0.80 9.49 0.68
N ARG A 58 -2.02 10.04 0.84
CA ARG A 58 -2.44 10.64 2.12
C ARG A 58 -2.50 9.60 3.24
N VAL A 59 -3.06 8.42 2.98
CA VAL A 59 -3.08 7.30 3.94
C VAL A 59 -1.67 6.94 4.38
N SER A 60 -0.77 6.71 3.43
CA SER A 60 0.62 6.35 3.76
C SER A 60 1.35 7.44 4.54
N SER A 61 1.17 8.71 4.16
CA SER A 61 1.78 9.84 4.85
C SER A 61 1.31 9.91 6.30
N LEU A 62 0.03 9.63 6.54
CA LEU A 62 -0.54 9.54 7.88
C LEU A 62 0.08 8.37 8.66
N VAL A 63 0.05 7.15 8.12
CA VAL A 63 0.63 5.95 8.78
C VAL A 63 2.09 6.19 9.16
N ARG A 64 2.87 6.78 8.25
CA ARG A 64 4.29 7.12 8.48
C ARG A 64 4.49 8.11 9.63
N SER A 65 3.57 9.07 9.81
CA SER A 65 3.65 10.02 10.93
C SER A 65 3.43 9.38 12.30
N PHE A 66 2.70 8.26 12.36
CA PHE A 66 2.42 7.52 13.60
C PHE A 66 3.47 6.44 13.88
N GLY A 67 3.98 5.76 12.85
CA GLY A 67 4.87 4.60 13.03
C GLY A 67 6.34 4.92 13.29
N HIS A 68 6.78 6.19 13.09
CA HIS A 68 8.19 6.61 13.18
C HIS A 68 9.20 5.66 12.50
N ALA A 69 8.76 4.93 11.48
CA ALA A 69 9.48 3.84 10.85
C ALA A 69 9.55 4.04 9.34
N HIS A 70 10.38 3.20 8.70
CA HIS A 70 10.38 3.07 7.26
C HIS A 70 9.04 2.47 6.80
N THR A 71 8.37 3.14 5.87
CA THR A 71 7.09 2.69 5.31
C THR A 71 7.21 2.76 3.80
N GLU A 72 6.80 1.68 3.13
CA GLU A 72 6.69 1.61 1.68
C GLU A 72 5.21 1.59 1.27
N VAL A 73 4.92 2.10 0.07
CA VAL A 73 3.56 2.10 -0.51
C VAL A 73 3.62 1.41 -1.85
N TRP A 74 2.85 0.33 -1.99
CA TRP A 74 2.77 -0.41 -3.24
C TRP A 74 1.34 -0.36 -3.75
N ALA A 75 1.16 0.26 -4.93
CA ALA A 75 -0.12 0.19 -5.63
C ALA A 75 -0.35 -1.25 -6.12
N ALA A 76 -1.45 -1.86 -5.69
CA ALA A 76 -1.81 -3.20 -6.10
C ALA A 76 -2.87 -3.15 -7.21
N THR A 77 -2.68 -3.93 -8.27
CA THR A 77 -3.72 -4.24 -9.24
C THR A 77 -4.38 -5.55 -8.83
N GLU A 78 -5.71 -5.59 -8.77
CA GLU A 78 -6.42 -6.84 -8.49
C GLU A 78 -6.04 -7.94 -9.49
N TRP A 79 -5.91 -9.18 -8.99
CA TRP A 79 -5.37 -10.27 -9.79
C TRP A 79 -6.17 -10.56 -11.06
N GLN A 80 -7.51 -10.45 -11.00
CA GLN A 80 -8.34 -10.64 -12.20
C GLN A 80 -8.16 -9.50 -13.20
N ARG A 81 -8.11 -8.25 -12.72
CA ARG A 81 -7.84 -7.09 -13.58
C ARG A 81 -6.46 -7.19 -14.22
N PHE A 82 -5.45 -7.61 -13.48
CA PHE A 82 -4.12 -7.87 -14.01
C PHE A 82 -4.17 -8.91 -15.14
N LYS A 83 -4.86 -10.04 -14.95
CA LYS A 83 -5.02 -11.07 -15.99
C LYS A 83 -5.71 -10.54 -17.25
N GLU A 84 -6.71 -9.68 -17.12
CA GLU A 84 -7.35 -9.04 -18.26
C GLU A 84 -6.35 -8.18 -19.03
N LEU A 85 -5.61 -7.33 -18.33
CA LEU A 85 -4.63 -6.42 -18.95
C LEU A 85 -3.53 -7.17 -19.70
N VAL A 86 -3.05 -8.29 -19.16
CA VAL A 86 -1.97 -9.06 -19.81
C VAL A 86 -2.44 -9.93 -20.97
N ARG A 87 -3.75 -10.22 -21.11
CA ARG A 87 -4.29 -10.99 -22.25
C ARG A 87 -4.16 -10.23 -23.57
N ASP A 88 -4.15 -8.90 -23.52
CA ASP A 88 -4.03 -8.04 -24.69
C ASP A 88 -2.56 -7.85 -25.12
N LEU A 89 -1.60 -8.42 -24.37
CA LEU A 89 -0.19 -8.36 -24.73
C LEU A 89 0.13 -9.34 -25.87
N PRO A 90 1.09 -9.01 -26.75
CA PRO A 90 1.57 -9.93 -27.77
C PRO A 90 2.11 -11.23 -27.15
N PRO A 91 2.06 -12.36 -27.88
CA PRO A 91 2.69 -13.59 -27.45
C PRO A 91 4.18 -13.36 -27.15
N ALA A 92 4.64 -13.89 -26.02
CA ALA A 92 6.05 -13.80 -25.64
C ALA A 92 6.93 -14.42 -26.74
N GLY A 93 7.93 -13.67 -27.20
CA GLY A 93 8.96 -14.15 -28.13
C GLY A 93 8.80 -13.77 -29.60
N GLN A 94 7.85 -12.90 -29.98
CA GLN A 94 7.87 -12.30 -31.32
C GLN A 94 8.92 -11.19 -31.39
N PRO A 95 9.88 -11.24 -32.35
CA PRO A 95 10.81 -10.15 -32.55
C PRO A 95 10.05 -8.87 -32.92
N HIS A 96 10.31 -7.80 -32.19
CA HIS A 96 9.80 -6.48 -32.52
C HIS A 96 10.51 -5.99 -33.79
N THR A 97 9.91 -6.17 -34.96
CA THR A 97 10.41 -5.56 -36.20
C THR A 97 10.08 -4.07 -36.15
N PRO A 98 11.07 -3.16 -36.00
CA PRO A 98 10.78 -1.73 -35.98
C PRO A 98 10.25 -1.33 -37.37
N VAL A 99 9.03 -0.78 -37.42
CA VAL A 99 8.53 -0.13 -38.63
C VAL A 99 9.23 1.23 -38.71
N LEU A 100 10.16 1.38 -39.66
CA LEU A 100 10.76 2.68 -39.95
C LEU A 100 9.73 3.56 -40.66
N PRO A 101 9.52 4.81 -40.20
CA PRO A 101 8.70 5.77 -40.94
C PRO A 101 9.38 6.12 -42.27
N GLY A 102 8.60 6.08 -43.36
CA GLY A 102 9.02 6.45 -44.71
C GLY A 102 8.97 7.94 -44.98
#